data_AF-A0A964VQ12-F1
#
_entry.id   AF-A0A964VQ12-F1
#
_cell.length_a   1.000
_cell.length_b   1.000
_cell.length_c   1.000
_cell.angle_alpha   90.00
_cell.angle_beta   90.00
_cell.angle_gamma   90.00
#
_symmetry.space_group_name_H-M   'P 1'
#
loop_
_entity.id
_entity.type
_entity.pdbx_description
1 polymer ?
#
loop_
_entity_poly.entity_id
_entity_poly.type
_entity_poly.pdbx_seq_one_letter_code
_entity_poly.pdbx_strand_id
1 'polypeptide(L)'
;MQRSGFFEALLVDGSFVTAKLAPNDIDLVAVLLPGHNFERDLPMSEYALVSRAMLRRRYGFDVVIAEKDSQLCKTYVEFFSRVRDNPGVSKGMLRLSL
;
A
#
# COMPACT_ATOMS: atom_id res chain seq x y z
N MET A 1 -17.80 -12.36 3.25
CA MET A 1 -17.11 -11.07 2.98
C MET A 1 -17.03 -10.90 1.47
N GLN A 2 -17.48 -9.77 0.93
CA GLN A 2 -17.40 -9.49 -0.51
C GLN A 2 -16.01 -8.91 -0.83
N ARG A 3 -15.36 -9.40 -1.89
CA ARG A 3 -14.07 -8.89 -2.36
C ARG A 3 -14.31 -7.77 -3.38
N SER A 4 -13.53 -6.70 -3.33
CA SER A 4 -13.63 -5.61 -4.33
C SER A 4 -13.11 -6.01 -5.70
N GLY A 5 -12.19 -6.98 -5.77
CA GLY A 5 -11.57 -7.41 -7.02
C GLY A 5 -10.61 -6.38 -7.64
N PHE A 6 -10.24 -5.33 -6.90
CA PHE A 6 -9.38 -4.24 -7.41
C PHE A 6 -7.90 -4.51 -7.22
N PHE A 7 -7.55 -5.17 -6.12
CA PHE A 7 -6.18 -5.30 -5.66
C PHE A 7 -5.76 -6.75 -5.73
N GLU A 8 -4.55 -6.99 -6.23
CA GLU A 8 -3.90 -8.30 -6.19
C GLU A 8 -3.29 -8.58 -4.81
N ALA A 9 -2.69 -7.55 -4.22
CA ALA A 9 -1.96 -7.69 -2.98
C ALA A 9 -1.89 -6.38 -2.19
N LEU A 10 -1.61 -6.51 -0.90
CA LEU A 10 -1.14 -5.42 -0.05
C LEU A 10 0.30 -5.72 0.34
N LEU A 11 1.19 -4.74 0.16
CA LEU A 11 2.54 -4.77 0.69
C LEU A 11 2.56 -3.88 1.92
N VAL A 12 2.72 -4.48 3.09
CA VAL A 12 2.69 -3.79 4.37
C VAL A 12 4.11 -3.53 4.83
N ASP A 13 4.34 -2.29 5.23
CA ASP A 13 5.56 -1.79 5.84
C ASP A 13 5.22 -0.93 7.09
N GLY A 14 6.20 -0.20 7.60
CA GLY A 14 6.09 0.68 8.76
C GLY A 14 6.61 0.01 10.01
N SER A 15 6.36 0.65 11.15
CA SER A 15 6.78 0.12 12.44
C SER A 15 6.16 -1.23 12.77
N PHE A 16 5.03 -1.56 12.15
CA PHE A 16 4.23 -2.76 12.40
C PHE A 16 4.86 -4.07 11.89
N VAL A 17 5.67 -4.02 10.83
CA VAL A 17 6.40 -5.19 10.32
C VAL A 17 7.84 -5.27 10.85
N THR A 18 8.29 -4.22 11.52
CA THR A 18 9.58 -4.20 12.22
C THR A 18 9.37 -4.63 13.68
N ALA A 19 10.37 -5.23 14.33
CA ALA A 19 10.27 -5.71 15.72
C ALA A 19 10.22 -4.59 16.79
N LYS A 20 9.60 -3.44 16.48
CA LYS A 20 9.42 -2.33 17.42
C LYS A 20 8.40 -2.71 18.49
N LEU A 21 8.76 -2.49 19.76
CA LEU A 21 7.94 -2.82 20.92
C LEU A 21 6.58 -2.11 20.96
N ALA A 22 6.50 -0.90 20.38
CA ALA A 22 5.28 -0.12 20.24
C ALA A 22 5.19 0.44 18.80
N PRO A 23 4.58 -0.30 17.87
CA PRO A 23 4.38 0.18 16.51
C PRO A 23 3.25 1.21 16.48
N ASN A 24 3.49 2.35 15.83
CA ASN A 24 2.55 3.48 15.77
C ASN A 24 2.07 3.80 14.34
N ASP A 25 2.86 3.37 13.33
CA ASP A 25 2.61 3.70 11.92
C ASP A 25 2.55 2.41 11.09
N ILE A 26 1.53 2.35 10.23
CA ILE A 26 1.37 1.37 9.16
C ILE A 26 1.52 2.14 7.84
N ASP A 27 2.47 1.69 7.02
CA ASP A 27 2.66 2.17 5.66
C ASP A 27 2.28 1.03 4.71
N LEU A 28 1.58 1.30 3.62
CA LEU A 28 1.23 0.23 2.69
C LEU A 28 1.24 0.63 1.22
N VAL A 29 1.60 -0.32 0.37
CA VAL A 29 1.37 -0.28 -1.08
C VAL A 29 0.22 -1.21 -1.40
N ALA A 30 -0.91 -0.65 -1.84
CA ALA A 30 -2.03 -1.41 -2.37
C ALA A 30 -1.80 -1.64 -3.87
N VAL A 31 -1.52 -2.90 -4.25
CA VAL A 31 -1.17 -3.28 -5.62
C VAL A 31 -2.45 -3.50 -6.41
N LEU A 32 -2.80 -2.55 -7.27
CA LEU A 32 -3.93 -2.64 -8.17
C LEU A 32 -3.67 -3.66 -9.28
N LEU A 33 -4.72 -4.37 -9.67
CA LEU A 33 -4.70 -5.11 -10.92
C LEU A 33 -4.50 -4.14 -12.10
N PRO A 34 -3.77 -4.56 -13.14
CA PRO A 34 -3.53 -3.72 -14.30
C PRO A 34 -4.82 -3.42 -15.06
N GLY A 35 -4.88 -2.24 -15.68
CA GLY A 35 -6.01 -1.84 -16.52
C GLY A 35 -7.18 -1.24 -15.72
N HIS A 36 -6.93 -0.78 -14.49
CA HIS A 36 -7.94 -0.03 -13.75
C HIS A 36 -8.16 1.32 -14.43
N ASN A 37 -9.38 1.55 -14.93
CA ASN A 37 -9.73 2.83 -15.53
C ASN A 37 -10.07 3.86 -14.44
N PHE A 38 -9.11 4.72 -14.10
CA PHE A 38 -9.30 5.83 -13.15
C PHE A 38 -10.20 6.95 -13.68
N GLU A 39 -10.45 7.00 -14.99
CA GLU A 39 -11.33 8.01 -15.62
C GLU A 39 -12.80 7.57 -15.62
N ARG A 40 -13.10 6.32 -15.24
CA ARG A 40 -14.48 5.87 -15.11
C ARG A 40 -15.10 6.47 -13.85
N ASP A 41 -16.40 6.77 -13.90
CA ASP A 41 -17.15 7.11 -12.69
C ASP A 41 -17.17 5.90 -11.74
N LEU A 42 -16.49 6.05 -10.61
CA LEU A 42 -16.45 5.04 -9.56
C LEU A 42 -17.62 5.26 -8.59
N PRO A 43 -18.42 4.21 -8.30
CA PRO A 43 -19.32 4.22 -7.15
C PRO A 43 -18.55 4.58 -5.87
N MET A 44 -19.20 5.28 -4.93
CA MET A 44 -18.54 5.72 -3.70
C MET A 44 -17.90 4.58 -2.88
N SER A 45 -18.46 3.37 -2.94
CA SER A 45 -17.89 2.18 -2.32
C SER A 45 -16.53 1.79 -2.88
N GLU A 46 -16.31 2.00 -4.17
CA GLU A 46 -15.05 1.73 -4.88
C GLU A 46 -14.08 2.90 -4.74
N TYR A 47 -14.58 4.13 -4.91
CA TYR A 47 -13.79 5.35 -4.72
C TYR A 47 -13.13 5.41 -3.34
N ALA A 48 -13.86 5.04 -2.29
CA ALA A 48 -13.34 5.00 -0.93
C ALA A 48 -12.16 4.04 -0.73
N LEU A 49 -11.99 3.05 -1.62
CA LEU A 49 -10.87 2.10 -1.61
C LEU A 49 -9.64 2.62 -2.35
N VAL A 50 -9.79 3.59 -3.26
CA VAL A 50 -8.68 4.16 -4.04
C VAL A 50 -8.34 5.60 -3.64
N SER A 51 -9.13 6.20 -2.73
CA SER A 51 -8.87 7.54 -2.21
C SER A 51 -7.93 7.49 -0.99
N ARG A 52 -6.67 7.90 -1.18
CA ARG A 52 -5.67 8.01 -0.10
C ARG A 52 -6.16 8.85 1.07
N ALA A 53 -6.83 9.97 0.79
CA ALA A 53 -7.36 10.87 1.81
C ALA A 53 -8.44 10.19 2.67
N MET A 54 -9.36 9.44 2.05
CA MET A 54 -10.40 8.71 2.77
C MET A 54 -9.82 7.55 3.58
N LEU A 55 -8.88 6.79 3.00
CA LEU A 55 -8.21 5.69 3.69
C LEU A 55 -7.45 6.18 4.92
N ARG A 56 -6.66 7.26 4.77
CA ARG A 56 -5.94 7.87 5.89
C ARG A 56 -6.88 8.40 6.96
N ARG A 57 -7.96 9.07 6.59
CA ARG A 57 -8.97 9.58 7.54
C ARG A 57 -9.67 8.45 8.29
N ARG A 58 -9.95 7.33 7.62
CA ARG A 58 -10.72 6.22 8.18
C ARG A 58 -9.89 5.27 9.03
N TYR A 59 -8.64 5.02 8.64
CA TYR A 59 -7.80 3.97 9.24
C TYR A 59 -6.46 4.47 9.80
N GLY A 60 -6.07 5.71 9.54
CA GLY A 60 -4.85 6.31 10.09
C GLY A 60 -3.54 5.90 9.41
N PHE A 61 -3.53 4.89 8.54
CA PHE A 61 -2.33 4.48 7.79
C PHE A 61 -2.06 5.36 6.57
N ASP A 62 -0.78 5.46 6.17
CA ASP A 62 -0.42 5.99 4.85
C ASP A 62 -0.47 4.86 3.83
N VAL A 63 -1.04 5.17 2.68
CA VAL A 63 -1.27 4.21 1.60
C VAL A 63 -0.87 4.82 0.29
N VAL A 64 -0.09 4.06 -0.46
CA VAL A 64 0.18 4.30 -1.86
C VAL A 64 -0.61 3.27 -2.65
N ILE A 65 -1.28 3.74 -3.70
CA ILE A 65 -2.00 2.87 -4.63
C ILE A 65 -1.21 2.92 -5.93
N ALA A 66 -0.83 1.75 -6.42
CA ALA A 66 -0.04 1.63 -7.65
C ALA A 66 -0.46 0.38 -8.41
N GLU A 67 -0.53 0.48 -9.73
CA GLU A 67 -0.74 -0.69 -10.58
C GLU A 67 0.43 -1.65 -10.47
N LYS A 68 0.11 -2.95 -10.57
CA LYS A 68 1.09 -4.03 -10.65
C LYS A 68 2.15 -3.72 -11.70
N ASP A 69 3.41 -3.97 -11.35
CA ASP A 69 4.60 -3.83 -12.21
C ASP A 69 4.88 -2.41 -12.74
N SER A 70 4.05 -1.43 -12.39
CA SER A 70 4.25 -0.03 -12.72
C SER A 70 5.51 0.53 -12.09
N GLN A 71 6.08 1.57 -12.72
CA GLN A 71 7.25 2.27 -12.17
C GLN A 71 6.94 2.85 -10.77
N LEU A 72 5.71 3.34 -10.56
CA LEU A 72 5.26 3.83 -9.27
C LEU A 72 5.33 2.74 -8.19
N CYS A 73 4.83 1.54 -8.50
CA CYS A 73 4.88 0.41 -7.57
C CYS A 73 6.34 0.07 -7.21
N LYS A 74 7.22 -0.03 -8.21
CA LYS A 74 8.64 -0.34 -8.01
C LYS A 74 9.33 0.72 -7.13
N THR A 75 9.12 1.99 -7.45
CA THR A 75 9.70 3.10 -6.70
C THR A 75 9.28 3.09 -5.23
N TYR A 76 8.01 2.81 -4.92
CA TYR A 76 7.56 2.78 -3.53
C TYR A 76 8.00 1.52 -2.79
N VAL A 77 8.08 0.37 -3.44
CA VAL A 77 8.68 -0.84 -2.85
C VAL A 77 10.14 -0.60 -2.50
N GLU A 78 10.91 0.00 -3.42
CA GLU A 78 12.30 0.38 -3.17
C GLU A 78 12.45 1.44 -2.07
N PHE A 79 11.50 2.37 -1.98
CA PHE A 79 11.50 3.38 -0.92
C PHE A 79 11.25 2.73 0.45
N PHE A 80 10.21 1.91 0.55
CA PHE A 80 9.85 1.23 1.80
C PHE A 80 10.86 0.19 2.23
N SER A 81 11.62 -0.42 1.32
CA SER A 81 12.67 -1.36 1.71
C SER A 81 13.89 -0.69 2.37
N ARG A 82 14.06 0.64 2.29
CA ARG A 82 15.22 1.35 2.86
C ARG A 82 15.16 1.44 4.38
N VAL A 83 16.34 1.39 5.00
CA VAL A 83 16.55 1.71 6.42
C VAL A 83 17.19 3.08 6.54
N ARG A 84 16.50 4.04 7.20
CA ARG A 84 16.89 5.47 7.23
C ARG A 84 18.34 5.71 7.66
N ASP A 85 18.85 4.92 8.59
CA ASP A 85 20.19 5.11 9.18
C ASP A 85 21.23 4.07 8.69
N ASN A 86 20.86 3.22 7.74
CA ASN A 86 21.78 2.21 7.20
C ASN A 86 21.47 1.93 5.71
N PRO A 87 21.98 2.78 4.79
CA PRO A 87 21.63 2.71 3.37
C PRO A 87 22.10 1.43 2.66
N GLY A 88 23.05 0.68 3.24
CA GLY A 88 23.49 -0.62 2.74
C GLY A 88 22.59 -1.79 3.15
N VAL A 89 21.58 -1.54 3.99
CA VAL A 89 20.66 -2.55 4.51
C VAL A 89 19.25 -2.28 4.02
N SER A 90 18.61 -3.34 3.52
CA SER A 90 17.19 -3.33 3.16
C SER A 90 16.40 -4.19 4.14
N LYS A 91 15.22 -3.71 4.54
CA LYS A 91 14.24 -4.49 5.29
C LYS A 91 13.28 -5.20 4.33
N GLY A 92 12.76 -6.34 4.77
CA GLY A 92 11.67 -7.03 4.09
C GLY A 92 10.33 -6.31 4.30
N MET A 93 9.37 -6.61 3.42
CA MET A 93 7.97 -6.18 3.53
C MET A 93 7.07 -7.40 3.63
N LEU A 94 5.93 -7.27 4.32
CA LEU A 94 4.92 -8.32 4.37
C LEU A 94 4.00 -8.23 3.16
N ARG A 95 3.90 -9.30 2.36
CA ARG A 95 2.93 -9.39 1.27
C ARG A 95 1.69 -10.17 1.71
N LEU A 96 0.52 -9.55 1.60
CA LEU A 96 -0.79 -10.18 1.78
C LEU A 96 -1.44 -10.36 0.41
N SER A 97 -1.78 -11.59 0.03
CA SER A 97 -2.52 -11.89 -1.20
C SER A 97 -4.03 -11.81 -0.96
N LEU A 98 -4.76 -11.18 -1.89
CA LEU A 98 -6.20 -10.92 -1.76
C LEU A 98 -7.07 -11.81 -2.66
#